data_AF-A0A538KYH4-F1
#
_entry.id   AF-A0A538KYH4-F1
#
_cell.length_a   1.000
_cell.length_b   1.000
_cell.length_c   1.000
_cell.angle_alpha   90.00
_cell.angle_beta   90.00
_cell.angle_gamma   90.00
#
_symmetry.space_group_name_H-M   'P 1'
#
loop_
_entity.id
_entity.type
_entity.pdbx_description
1 polymer ?
#
loop_
_entity_poly.entity_id
_entity_poly.type
_entity_poly.pdbx_seq_one_letter_code
_entity_poly.pdbx_strand_id
1 'polypeptide(L)'
;MLLLLLVAPGLPPTGGQPAAHQLLGSYLQCASRYRSNRMSTILLQMADQPVPDSQAAFDAEDASTSALADALAAVGDRWTLLVVAALLERPRRFGELQEDVHGIAPNVLSQRLRQLERSALVVARPYSERPPRFVYELSAAGRELAGALRLLAGWGARNAEGATAPRHAACGTPMEARWWCPTCERPVSDDEGEELHFA
;
A
#
# COMPACT_ATOMS: atom_id res chain seq x y z
N MET A 1 -61.50 16.88 13.55
CA MET A 1 -60.72 16.06 12.59
C MET A 1 -60.85 16.72 11.22
N LEU A 2 -60.00 17.69 10.91
CA LEU A 2 -58.67 17.58 10.30
C LEU A 2 -58.77 17.65 8.75
N LEU A 3 -58.19 18.75 8.24
CA LEU A 3 -57.67 19.04 6.90
C LEU A 3 -58.61 19.42 5.73
N LEU A 4 -58.67 20.74 5.58
CA LEU A 4 -58.86 21.57 4.38
C LEU A 4 -57.79 21.33 3.29
N LEU A 5 -58.21 21.39 2.01
CA LEU A 5 -57.70 22.20 0.86
C LEU A 5 -56.17 22.12 0.51
N LEU A 6 -55.66 22.04 -0.74
CA LEU A 6 -55.97 22.69 -2.02
C LEU A 6 -55.25 22.00 -3.22
N VAL A 7 -55.95 21.93 -4.36
CA VAL A 7 -55.60 22.36 -5.74
C VAL A 7 -54.15 22.20 -6.31
N ALA A 8 -54.11 21.46 -7.44
CA ALA A 8 -53.13 21.26 -8.54
C ALA A 8 -52.28 22.49 -8.99
N PRO A 9 -51.15 22.40 -9.77
CA PRO A 9 -51.14 21.86 -11.16
C PRO A 9 -49.80 21.30 -11.74
N GLY A 10 -49.88 20.70 -12.93
CA GLY A 10 -48.94 21.02 -14.03
C GLY A 10 -47.68 20.16 -14.21
N LEU A 11 -47.79 19.13 -15.05
CA LEU A 11 -46.67 18.50 -15.75
C LEU A 11 -46.40 19.28 -17.07
N PRO A 12 -45.15 19.69 -17.36
CA PRO A 12 -44.68 19.91 -18.73
C PRO A 12 -43.55 18.93 -19.13
N PRO A 13 -43.20 18.85 -20.43
CA PRO A 13 -42.95 17.59 -21.12
C PRO A 13 -41.47 17.20 -21.28
N THR A 14 -41.32 15.93 -21.68
CA THR A 14 -40.16 15.23 -22.24
C THR A 14 -39.20 16.09 -23.08
N GLY A 15 -37.90 15.96 -22.81
CA GLY A 15 -36.83 16.41 -23.71
C GLY A 15 -35.52 15.64 -23.47
N GLY A 16 -35.23 14.70 -24.38
CA GLY A 16 -33.86 14.32 -24.75
C GLY A 16 -33.10 13.34 -23.85
N GLN A 17 -33.38 12.04 -23.98
CA GLN A 17 -32.34 11.02 -23.77
C GLN A 17 -31.32 11.09 -24.92
N PRO A 18 -30.00 11.18 -24.68
CA PRO A 18 -29.04 10.78 -25.70
C PRO A 18 -29.03 9.25 -25.81
N ALA A 19 -29.01 8.80 -27.07
CA ALA A 19 -29.27 7.44 -27.50
C ALA A 19 -28.28 6.39 -26.95
N ALA A 20 -28.82 5.29 -26.43
CA ALA A 20 -28.12 4.07 -26.00
C ALA A 20 -27.39 3.29 -27.13
N HIS A 21 -27.20 3.89 -28.31
CA HIS A 21 -26.68 3.22 -29.50
C HIS A 21 -25.19 3.53 -29.79
N GLN A 22 -24.51 4.33 -28.95
CA GLN A 22 -23.07 4.64 -29.12
C GLN A 22 -22.13 3.82 -28.21
N LEU A 23 -22.66 3.08 -27.23
CA LEU A 23 -21.83 2.30 -26.27
C LEU A 23 -21.70 0.81 -26.61
N LEU A 24 -22.35 0.33 -27.67
CA LEU A 24 -22.25 -1.07 -28.11
C LEU A 24 -21.12 -1.32 -29.13
N GLY A 25 -20.54 -0.27 -29.71
CA GLY A 25 -19.49 -0.38 -30.74
C GLY A 25 -18.09 -0.73 -30.20
N SER A 26 -17.72 -0.25 -29.02
CA SER A 26 -16.39 -0.48 -28.43
C SER A 26 -16.27 -1.84 -27.73
N TYR A 27 -17.37 -2.39 -27.23
CA TYR A 27 -17.37 -3.66 -26.49
C TYR A 27 -17.10 -4.88 -27.38
N LEU A 28 -17.54 -4.85 -28.65
CA LEU A 28 -17.32 -5.95 -29.60
C LEU A 28 -15.93 -5.94 -30.25
N GLN A 29 -15.18 -4.84 -30.13
CA GLN A 29 -13.81 -4.74 -30.64
C GLN A 29 -12.76 -5.32 -29.67
N CYS A 30 -13.08 -5.38 -28.37
CA CYS A 30 -12.21 -6.00 -27.36
C CYS A 30 -12.37 -7.53 -27.32
N ALA A 31 -13.56 -8.07 -27.61
CA ALA A 31 -13.83 -9.52 -27.55
C ALA A 31 -13.34 -10.32 -28.79
N SER A 32 -13.00 -9.66 -29.90
CA SER A 32 -12.56 -10.34 -31.14
C SER A 32 -11.05 -10.59 -31.22
N ARG A 33 -10.25 -10.04 -30.30
CA ARG A 33 -8.78 -10.28 -30.25
C ARG A 33 -8.36 -11.45 -29.37
N TYR A 34 -9.29 -12.04 -28.61
CA TYR A 34 -8.98 -13.08 -27.62
C TYR A 34 -9.48 -14.49 -28.00
N ARG A 35 -9.80 -14.76 -29.28
CA ARG A 35 -10.14 -16.14 -29.67
C ARG A 35 -9.80 -16.49 -31.12
N SER A 36 -8.54 -16.86 -31.34
CA SER A 36 -8.07 -17.84 -32.34
C SER A 36 -6.56 -17.99 -32.14
N ASN A 37 -5.92 -19.15 -31.99
CA ASN A 37 -6.20 -20.45 -32.60
C ASN A 37 -5.38 -21.56 -31.88
N ARG A 38 -6.02 -22.71 -31.65
CA ARG A 38 -5.48 -24.09 -31.55
C ARG A 38 -4.31 -24.43 -30.60
N MET A 39 -4.69 -25.05 -29.48
CA MET A 39 -3.98 -26.21 -28.93
C MET A 39 -3.71 -27.27 -30.01
N SER A 40 -2.49 -27.81 -30.06
CA SER A 40 -2.19 -29.27 -30.04
C SER A 40 -0.83 -29.62 -30.67
N THR A 41 0.30 -29.13 -30.14
CA THR A 41 1.61 -29.85 -30.27
C THR A 41 2.72 -29.41 -29.31
N ILE A 42 2.42 -28.83 -28.12
CA ILE A 42 3.50 -28.41 -27.19
C ILE A 42 3.55 -29.26 -25.90
N LEU A 43 2.44 -29.92 -25.53
CA LEU A 43 2.34 -30.66 -24.26
C LEU A 43 3.10 -32.00 -24.20
N LEU A 44 3.77 -32.43 -25.26
CA LEU A 44 4.55 -33.69 -25.26
C LEU A 44 6.06 -33.50 -25.26
N GLN A 45 6.58 -32.27 -25.16
CA GLN A 45 8.03 -32.02 -25.19
C GLN A 45 8.59 -31.29 -23.96
N MET A 46 7.79 -31.07 -22.92
CA MET A 46 8.20 -30.35 -21.70
C MET A 46 8.55 -31.26 -20.50
N ALA A 47 8.54 -32.59 -20.66
CA ALA A 47 8.75 -33.52 -19.54
C ALA A 47 10.23 -33.75 -19.16
N ASP A 48 11.19 -33.08 -19.81
CA ASP A 48 12.62 -33.25 -19.54
C ASP A 48 13.40 -31.93 -19.56
N GLN A 49 12.78 -30.83 -19.14
CA GLN A 49 13.47 -29.55 -18.98
C GLN A 49 13.77 -29.31 -17.49
N PRO A 50 15.02 -29.03 -17.10
CA PRO A 50 15.33 -28.70 -15.72
C PRO A 50 14.59 -27.42 -15.34
N VAL A 51 13.81 -27.47 -14.25
CA VAL A 51 13.16 -26.30 -13.66
C VAL A 51 14.27 -25.32 -13.24
N PRO A 52 14.37 -24.11 -13.82
CA PRO A 52 15.38 -23.15 -13.41
C PRO A 52 15.11 -22.70 -11.97
N ASP A 53 16.20 -22.40 -11.25
CA ASP A 53 16.16 -21.98 -9.85
C ASP A 53 15.16 -20.82 -9.67
N SER A 54 14.20 -21.01 -8.76
CA SER A 54 13.02 -20.14 -8.61
C SER A 54 13.38 -18.67 -8.38
N GLN A 55 14.58 -18.38 -7.88
CA GLN A 55 15.10 -17.02 -7.71
C GLN A 55 15.33 -16.31 -9.06
N ALA A 56 15.88 -17.00 -10.06
CA ALA A 56 16.32 -16.39 -11.31
C ALA A 56 15.16 -16.08 -12.29
N ALA A 57 14.01 -16.76 -12.15
CA ALA A 57 12.84 -16.52 -12.98
C ALA A 57 12.06 -15.24 -12.57
N PHE A 58 12.20 -14.79 -11.32
CA PHE A 58 11.61 -13.51 -10.87
C PHE A 58 12.41 -12.28 -11.32
N ASP A 59 13.68 -12.46 -11.67
CA ASP A 59 14.58 -11.33 -11.95
C ASP A 59 14.52 -10.82 -13.41
N ALA A 60 13.87 -11.53 -14.32
CA ALA A 60 14.07 -11.32 -15.77
C ALA A 60 12.88 -10.77 -16.58
N GLU A 61 11.65 -10.70 -16.04
CA GLU A 61 10.46 -10.37 -16.86
C GLU A 61 9.59 -9.20 -16.39
N ASP A 62 10.05 -8.36 -15.46
CA ASP A 62 9.34 -7.12 -15.10
C ASP A 62 10.31 -5.97 -14.75
N ALA A 63 11.00 -5.45 -15.77
CA ALA A 63 11.65 -4.15 -15.67
C ALA A 63 10.65 -3.00 -15.91
N SER A 64 9.45 -3.09 -15.34
CA SER A 64 8.71 -1.90 -14.93
C SER A 64 9.00 -1.72 -13.44
N THR A 65 9.96 -0.87 -13.12
CA THR A 65 10.33 -0.55 -11.73
C THR A 65 9.19 0.27 -11.12
N SER A 66 8.11 -0.40 -10.70
CA SER A 66 7.00 0.27 -10.03
C SER A 66 7.50 0.86 -8.71
N ALA A 67 7.04 2.05 -8.35
CA ALA A 67 7.41 2.69 -7.08
C ALA A 67 7.10 1.79 -5.87
N LEU A 68 6.10 0.91 -6.01
CA LEU A 68 5.77 -0.10 -5.02
C LEU A 68 6.87 -1.17 -4.91
N ALA A 69 7.41 -1.67 -6.03
CA ALA A 69 8.51 -2.64 -6.02
C ALA A 69 9.77 -2.06 -5.33
N ASP A 70 10.10 -0.80 -5.62
CA ASP A 70 11.22 -0.11 -4.96
C ASP A 70 11.01 0.04 -3.45
N ALA A 71 9.79 0.42 -3.05
CA ALA A 71 9.43 0.51 -1.64
C ALA A 71 9.52 -0.85 -0.95
N LEU A 72 9.04 -1.93 -1.59
CA LEU A 72 9.12 -3.29 -1.06
C LEU A 72 10.56 -3.81 -0.98
N ALA A 73 11.42 -3.47 -1.93
CA ALA A 73 12.84 -3.78 -1.84
C ALA A 73 13.51 -3.08 -0.64
N ALA A 74 13.08 -1.85 -0.34
CA ALA A 74 13.61 -1.08 0.79
C ALA A 74 13.08 -1.55 2.14
N VAL A 75 11.76 -1.82 2.27
CA VAL A 75 11.08 -2.03 3.56
C VAL A 75 10.14 -3.24 3.63
N GLY A 76 10.07 -4.08 2.60
CA GLY A 76 9.07 -5.15 2.44
C GLY A 76 9.24 -6.38 3.34
N ASP A 77 10.14 -6.36 4.33
CA ASP A 77 10.24 -7.43 5.32
C ASP A 77 9.58 -7.04 6.65
N ARG A 78 9.00 -8.05 7.32
CA ARG A 78 8.27 -7.89 8.60
C ARG A 78 9.05 -7.08 9.64
N TRP A 79 10.35 -7.37 9.79
CA TRP A 79 11.14 -6.78 10.88
C TRP A 79 11.47 -5.32 10.61
N THR A 80 11.75 -4.96 9.36
CA THR A 80 12.07 -3.58 8.99
C THR A 80 10.94 -2.62 9.36
N LEU A 81 9.69 -2.94 9.02
CA LEU A 81 8.55 -2.08 9.36
C LEU A 81 8.34 -1.94 10.87
N LEU A 82 8.60 -3.00 11.65
CA LEU A 82 8.51 -2.95 13.12
C LEU A 82 9.64 -2.11 13.74
N VAL A 83 10.87 -2.20 13.19
CA VAL A 83 11.99 -1.36 13.63
C VAL A 83 11.73 0.10 13.31
N VAL A 84 11.24 0.42 12.11
CA VAL A 84 10.84 1.79 11.74
C VAL A 84 9.74 2.29 12.66
N ALA A 85 8.71 1.49 12.93
CA ALA A 85 7.63 1.85 13.85
C ALA A 85 8.14 2.20 15.26
N ALA A 86 9.08 1.42 15.80
CA ALA A 86 9.69 1.71 17.11
C ALA A 86 10.48 3.03 17.12
N LEU A 87 11.12 3.40 16.00
CA LEU A 87 11.92 4.61 15.85
C LEU A 87 11.11 5.89 15.54
N LEU A 88 9.81 5.77 15.21
CA LEU A 88 8.97 6.93 14.90
C LEU A 88 8.82 7.92 16.07
N GLU A 89 8.73 7.39 17.29
CA GLU A 89 8.51 8.19 18.50
C GLU A 89 9.78 8.94 18.92
N ARG A 90 10.90 8.23 19.00
CA ARG A 90 12.18 8.79 19.46
C ARG A 90 13.36 7.96 18.95
N PRO A 91 14.58 8.54 18.96
CA PRO A 91 15.79 7.76 18.79
C PRO A 91 15.94 6.67 19.87
N ARG A 92 16.45 5.50 19.49
CA ARG A 92 16.58 4.35 20.40
C ARG A 92 17.94 3.67 20.29
N ARG A 93 18.38 3.07 21.39
CA ARG A 93 19.57 2.21 21.43
C ARG A 93 19.24 0.81 20.91
N PHE A 94 20.27 0.04 20.56
CA PHE A 94 20.08 -1.34 20.09
C PHE A 94 19.28 -2.21 21.06
N GLY A 95 19.62 -2.17 22.36
CA GLY A 95 18.89 -2.95 23.37
C GLY A 95 17.44 -2.53 23.52
N GLU A 96 17.16 -1.22 23.46
CA GLU A 96 15.79 -0.70 23.49
C GLU A 96 14.99 -1.17 22.28
N LEU A 97 15.58 -1.18 21.08
CA LEU A 97 14.94 -1.73 19.88
C LEU A 97 14.68 -3.22 19.99
N GLN A 98 15.59 -3.97 20.60
CA GLN A 98 15.42 -5.40 20.82
C GLN A 98 14.31 -5.69 21.85
N GLU A 99 14.17 -4.84 22.85
CA GLU A 99 13.06 -4.88 23.82
C GLU A 99 11.74 -4.49 23.17
N ASP A 100 11.68 -3.39 22.42
CA ASP A 100 10.46 -2.89 21.79
C ASP A 100 9.95 -3.80 20.67
N VAL A 101 10.86 -4.39 19.88
CA VAL A 101 10.52 -5.29 18.76
C VAL A 101 10.56 -6.74 19.24
N HIS A 102 9.48 -7.16 19.89
CA HIS A 102 9.40 -8.48 20.53
C HIS A 102 9.65 -9.63 19.52
N GLY A 103 10.57 -10.53 19.89
CA GLY A 103 10.89 -11.74 19.11
C GLY A 103 11.92 -11.55 18.00
N ILE A 104 12.47 -10.34 17.81
CA ILE A 104 13.57 -10.15 16.86
C ILE A 104 14.88 -10.72 17.41
N ALA A 105 15.58 -11.52 16.63
CA ALA A 105 16.91 -11.99 16.99
C ALA A 105 17.95 -10.85 16.82
N PRO A 106 18.99 -10.75 17.68
CA PRO A 106 19.99 -9.67 17.61
C PRO A 106 20.70 -9.56 16.25
N ASN A 107 21.00 -10.70 15.62
CA ASN A 107 21.61 -10.74 14.30
C ASN A 107 20.68 -10.17 13.21
N VAL A 108 19.38 -10.48 13.28
CA VAL A 108 18.35 -9.94 12.38
C VAL A 108 18.19 -8.44 12.58
N LEU A 109 18.09 -7.96 13.83
CA LEU A 109 18.03 -6.52 14.13
C LEU A 109 19.25 -5.79 13.57
N SER A 110 20.45 -6.33 13.76
CA SER A 110 21.70 -5.76 13.22
C SER A 110 21.71 -5.74 11.69
N GLN A 111 21.15 -6.76 11.04
CA GLN A 111 21.02 -6.79 9.57
C GLN A 111 20.03 -5.72 9.08
N ARG A 112 18.89 -5.55 9.74
CA ARG A 112 17.89 -4.55 9.35
C ARG A 112 18.35 -3.12 9.56
N LEU A 113 19.02 -2.83 10.67
CA LEU A 113 19.61 -1.51 10.90
C LEU A 113 20.64 -1.15 9.81
N ARG A 114 21.52 -2.09 9.45
CA ARG A 114 22.47 -1.89 8.34
C ARG A 114 21.78 -1.71 6.98
N GLN A 115 20.65 -2.38 6.75
CA GLN A 115 19.86 -2.17 5.53
C GLN A 115 19.24 -0.79 5.51
N LEU A 116 18.60 -0.37 6.61
CA LEU A 116 17.97 0.94 6.75
C LEU A 116 18.98 2.10 6.65
N GLU A 117 20.20 1.92 7.18
CA GLU A 117 21.29 2.89 7.02
C GLU A 117 21.75 2.99 5.55
N ARG A 118 21.93 1.85 4.87
CA ARG A 118 22.29 1.83 3.44
C ARG A 118 21.24 2.49 2.56
N SER A 119 19.97 2.36 2.92
CA SER A 119 18.86 3.03 2.24
C SER A 119 18.63 4.47 2.71
N ALA A 120 19.50 5.02 3.56
CA ALA A 120 19.41 6.37 4.14
C ALA A 120 18.08 6.65 4.91
N LEU A 121 17.44 5.61 5.42
CA LEU A 121 16.20 5.70 6.22
C LEU A 121 16.49 5.84 7.72
N VAL A 122 17.64 5.34 8.17
CA VAL A 122 18.11 5.44 9.56
C VAL A 122 19.52 6.03 9.60
N VAL A 123 19.80 6.82 10.64
CA VAL A 123 21.11 7.35 10.96
C VAL A 123 21.54 6.80 12.33
N ALA A 124 22.72 6.21 12.40
CA ALA A 124 23.37 5.87 13.66
C ALA A 124 24.22 7.05 14.16
N ARG A 125 23.91 7.52 15.37
CA ARG A 125 24.67 8.57 16.06
C ARG A 125 25.44 7.97 17.25
N PRO A 126 26.76 8.13 17.33
CA PRO A 126 27.51 7.70 18.51
C PRO A 126 27.12 8.56 19.72
N TYR A 127 26.98 7.93 20.88
CA TYR A 127 26.76 8.62 22.17
C TYR A 127 27.80 8.25 23.24
N SER A 128 28.66 7.28 22.95
CA SER A 128 29.80 6.88 23.78
C SER A 128 30.88 6.38 22.85
N GLU A 129 32.12 6.84 23.06
CA GLU A 129 33.28 6.40 22.27
C GLU A 129 33.98 5.18 22.87
N ARG A 130 33.81 4.92 24.18
CA ARG A 130 34.50 3.81 24.89
C ARG A 130 33.59 3.15 25.94
N PRO A 131 32.97 1.99 25.64
CA PRO A 131 32.91 1.35 24.33
C PRO A 131 32.08 2.18 23.33
N PRO A 132 32.28 2.00 22.01
CA PRO A 132 31.43 2.59 20.99
C PRO A 132 29.97 2.18 21.19
N ARG A 133 29.08 3.16 21.39
CA ARG A 133 27.64 2.91 21.49
C ARG A 133 26.88 3.90 20.62
N PHE A 134 25.83 3.40 19.99
CA PHE A 134 25.04 4.15 19.03
C PHE A 134 23.58 4.25 19.45
N VAL A 135 22.98 5.38 19.10
CA VAL A 135 21.54 5.60 19.05
C VAL A 135 21.15 5.66 17.59
N TYR A 136 20.05 5.00 17.24
CA TYR A 136 19.49 4.99 15.90
C TYR A 136 18.32 5.96 15.83
N GLU A 137 18.25 6.73 14.76
CA GLU A 137 17.24 7.76 14.52
C GLU A 137 16.74 7.66 13.07
N LEU A 138 15.44 7.87 12.83
CA LEU A 138 14.93 7.98 11.46
C LEU A 138 15.41 9.26 10.80
N SER A 139 15.85 9.15 9.55
CA SER A 139 16.08 10.30 8.67
C SER A 139 14.76 10.98 8.30
N ALA A 140 14.84 12.10 7.57
CA ALA A 140 13.65 12.75 7.00
C ALA A 140 12.85 11.76 6.12
N ALA A 141 13.53 11.07 5.20
CA ALA A 141 12.93 10.03 4.36
C ALA A 141 12.37 8.86 5.19
N GLY A 142 13.09 8.42 6.23
CA GLY A 142 12.60 7.38 7.15
C GLY A 142 11.31 7.77 7.87
N ARG A 143 11.13 9.06 8.20
CA ARG A 143 9.91 9.56 8.85
C ARG A 143 8.69 9.60 7.91
N GLU A 144 8.89 9.69 6.59
CA GLU A 144 7.79 9.65 5.62
C GLU A 144 7.04 8.31 5.66
N LEU A 145 7.73 7.22 6.03
CA LEU A 145 7.13 5.89 6.22
C LEU A 145 6.05 5.85 7.32
N ALA A 146 5.96 6.88 8.18
CA ALA A 146 4.90 6.98 9.18
C ALA A 146 3.50 6.91 8.55
N GLY A 147 3.32 7.52 7.37
CA GLY A 147 2.05 7.45 6.63
C GLY A 147 1.70 6.02 6.25
N ALA A 148 2.62 5.32 5.59
CA ALA A 148 2.45 3.94 5.17
C ALA A 148 2.17 3.00 6.36
N LEU A 149 2.90 3.16 7.47
CA LEU A 149 2.68 2.36 8.68
C LEU A 149 1.30 2.58 9.29
N ARG A 150 0.77 3.81 9.29
CA ARG A 150 -0.60 4.08 9.76
C ARG A 150 -1.64 3.43 8.87
N LEU A 151 -1.44 3.45 7.55
CA LEU A 151 -2.33 2.79 6.58
C LEU A 151 -2.34 1.28 6.79
N LEU A 152 -1.16 0.66 6.92
CA LEU A 152 -1.02 -0.77 7.22
C LEU A 152 -1.64 -1.13 8.57
N ALA A 153 -1.43 -0.32 9.62
CA ALA A 153 -2.06 -0.54 10.92
C ALA A 153 -3.59 -0.44 10.85
N GLY A 154 -4.11 0.53 10.09
CA GLY A 154 -5.55 0.66 9.85
C GLY A 154 -6.13 -0.54 9.11
N TRP A 155 -5.44 -1.05 8.08
CA TRP A 155 -5.82 -2.28 7.40
C TRP A 155 -5.76 -3.48 8.35
N GLY A 156 -4.68 -3.65 9.11
CA GLY A 156 -4.53 -4.75 10.07
C GLY A 156 -5.65 -4.76 11.12
N ALA A 157 -6.03 -3.59 11.64
CA ALA A 157 -7.11 -3.45 12.61
C ALA A 157 -8.49 -3.87 12.09
N ARG A 158 -8.73 -3.78 10.78
CA ARG A 158 -9.99 -4.24 10.17
C ARG A 158 -10.03 -5.75 9.93
N ASN A 159 -8.86 -6.40 9.88
CA ASN A 159 -8.73 -7.80 9.46
C ASN A 159 -8.28 -8.74 10.60
N ALA A 160 -7.84 -8.20 11.74
CA ALA A 160 -7.42 -8.98 12.90
C ALA A 160 -8.32 -8.69 14.11
N GLU A 161 -8.73 -9.75 14.81
CA GLU A 161 -9.50 -9.63 16.05
C GLU A 161 -8.68 -8.91 17.13
N GLY A 162 -9.28 -7.91 17.78
CA GLY A 162 -8.68 -7.19 18.90
C GLY A 162 -7.66 -6.10 18.54
N ALA A 163 -7.36 -5.88 17.25
CA ALA A 163 -6.48 -4.79 16.82
C ALA A 163 -7.24 -3.45 16.75
N THR A 164 -6.60 -2.36 17.21
CA THR A 164 -7.21 -1.03 17.24
C THR A 164 -6.72 -0.19 16.07
N ALA A 165 -7.65 0.34 15.27
CA ALA A 165 -7.32 1.26 14.18
C ALA A 165 -6.66 2.53 14.74
N PRO A 166 -5.83 3.24 13.95
CA PRO A 166 -5.30 4.54 14.35
C PRO A 166 -6.42 5.47 14.82
N ARG A 167 -6.20 6.16 15.94
CA ARG A 167 -7.17 7.09 16.55
C ARG A 167 -6.56 8.46 16.71
N HIS A 168 -7.40 9.49 16.67
CA HIS A 168 -6.97 10.86 16.88
C HIS A 168 -6.54 11.04 18.34
N ALA A 169 -5.32 11.50 18.59
CA ALA A 169 -4.77 11.58 19.94
C ALA A 169 -5.61 12.46 20.89
N ALA A 170 -6.25 13.52 20.37
CA ALA A 170 -7.03 14.46 21.17
C ALA A 170 -8.42 13.94 21.56
N CYS A 171 -9.12 13.23 20.67
CA CYS A 171 -10.53 12.87 20.84
C CYS A 171 -10.85 11.38 20.75
N GLY A 172 -9.87 10.53 20.40
CA GLY A 172 -10.03 9.08 20.30
C GLY A 172 -10.84 8.59 19.10
N THR A 173 -11.32 9.50 18.23
CA THR A 173 -12.06 9.13 17.01
C THR A 173 -11.17 8.28 16.09
N PRO A 174 -11.65 7.14 15.56
CA PRO A 174 -10.93 6.37 14.54
C PRO A 174 -10.58 7.26 13.35
N MET A 175 -9.35 7.13 12.85
CA MET A 175 -8.89 7.86 11.68
C MET A 175 -9.21 7.06 10.42
N GLU A 176 -9.76 7.76 9.42
CA GLU A 176 -10.07 7.23 8.10
C GLU A 176 -9.06 7.79 7.10
N ALA A 177 -8.49 6.92 6.26
CA ALA A 177 -7.59 7.33 5.20
C ALA A 177 -8.37 7.56 3.92
N ARG A 178 -8.22 8.73 3.31
CA ARG A 178 -8.78 9.06 2.00
C ARG A 178 -7.71 9.63 1.10
N TRP A 179 -7.77 9.28 -0.18
CA TRP A 179 -6.92 9.91 -1.19
C TRP A 179 -7.35 11.37 -1.38
N TRP A 180 -6.39 12.27 -1.54
CA TRP A 180 -6.66 13.70 -1.71
C TRP A 180 -6.21 14.15 -3.10
N CYS A 181 -7.11 14.79 -3.84
CA CYS A 181 -6.76 15.41 -5.11
C CYS A 181 -6.40 16.89 -4.89
N PRO A 182 -5.14 17.31 -5.11
CA PRO A 182 -4.74 18.71 -4.91
C PRO A 182 -5.35 19.65 -5.97
N THR A 183 -5.75 19.13 -7.14
CA THR A 183 -6.35 19.93 -8.21
C THR A 183 -7.82 20.25 -7.92
N CYS A 184 -8.57 19.29 -7.39
CA CYS A 184 -9.99 19.44 -7.08
C CYS A 184 -10.24 19.90 -5.64
N GLU A 185 -9.20 19.93 -4.80
CA GLU A 185 -9.26 20.26 -3.37
C GLU A 185 -10.31 19.46 -2.59
N ARG A 186 -10.43 18.16 -2.90
CA ARG A 186 -11.38 17.26 -2.23
C ARG A 186 -10.80 15.87 -2.01
N PRO A 187 -11.31 15.12 -1.01
CA PRO A 187 -11.06 13.68 -0.96
C PRO A 187 -11.67 13.01 -2.19
N VAL A 188 -10.91 12.09 -2.77
CA VAL A 188 -11.37 11.14 -3.78
C VAL A 188 -12.22 10.10 -3.05
N SER A 189 -13.42 9.82 -3.57
CA SER A 189 -14.29 8.80 -2.97
C SER A 189 -13.76 7.39 -3.26
N ASP A 190 -14.30 6.38 -2.57
CA ASP A 190 -13.82 5.00 -2.75
C ASP A 190 -14.05 4.49 -4.17
N ASP A 191 -15.17 4.86 -4.81
CA ASP A 191 -15.51 4.53 -6.19
C ASP A 191 -14.59 5.21 -7.22
N GLU A 192 -14.18 6.46 -6.99
CA GLU A 192 -13.16 7.13 -7.81
C GLU A 192 -11.75 6.58 -7.51
N GLY A 193 -11.55 6.04 -6.30
CA GLY A 193 -10.29 5.48 -5.84
C GLY A 193 -9.93 4.13 -6.47
N GLU A 194 -10.93 3.35 -6.91
CA GLU A 194 -10.73 2.09 -7.63
C GLU A 194 -10.05 2.30 -9.00
N GLU A 195 -10.12 3.52 -9.55
CA GLU A 195 -9.46 3.91 -10.80
C GLU A 195 -8.01 4.40 -10.60
N LEU A 196 -7.50 4.43 -9.36
CA LEU A 196 -6.11 4.78 -9.08
C LEU A 196 -5.17 3.64 -9.50
N HIS A 197 -4.43 3.85 -10.58
CA HIS A 197 -3.44 2.90 -11.06
C HIS A 197 -2.06 3.17 -10.43
N PHE A 198 -1.40 2.11 -9.97
CA PHE A 198 0.03 2.14 -9.66
C PHE A 198 0.78 2.28 -10.99
N ALA A 199 1.26 3.49 -11.28
CA ALA A 199 2.06 3.77 -12.48
C ALA A 199 3.42 3.05 -12.43
#